data_AF-A0A2U0RXC7-F1
#
_entry.id   AF-A0A2U0RXC7-F1
#
_cell.length_a   1.000
_cell.length_b   1.000
_cell.length_c   1.000
_cell.angle_alpha   90.00
_cell.angle_beta   90.00
_cell.angle_gamma   90.00
#
_symmetry.space_group_name_H-M   'P 1'
#
loop_
_entity.id
_entity.type
_entity.pdbx_description
1 polymer ?
#
loop_
_entity_poly.entity_id
_entity_poly.type
_entity_poly.pdbx_seq_one_letter_code
_entity_poly.pdbx_strand_id
1 'polypeptide(L)' 'MNNDSKDINFTDAYKQWAEQIEHHQYQIFLETAKIVDLLKKNEANAKTKNEMIIILKGLQATVKSVSKVLSKYIE' A
#
# COMPACT_ATOMS: atom_id res chain seq x y z
N MET A 1 -19.56 22.86 25.75
CA MET A 1 -18.25 23.16 25.15
C MET A 1 -17.32 21.99 25.44
N ASN A 2 -16.50 21.59 24.47
CA ASN A 2 -15.51 20.50 24.48
C ASN A 2 -15.98 19.14 23.92
N ASN A 3 -16.24 19.11 22.61
CA ASN A 3 -16.05 17.90 21.82
C ASN A 3 -15.15 18.15 20.58
N ASP A 4 -15.08 19.40 20.12
CA ASP A 4 -14.29 19.80 18.95
C ASP A 4 -12.77 19.56 19.08
N SER A 5 -12.20 19.61 20.30
CA SER A 5 -10.74 19.45 20.48
C SER A 5 -10.25 18.00 20.39
N LYS A 6 -11.11 17.01 20.60
CA LYS A 6 -10.74 15.58 20.49
C LYS A 6 -10.68 15.12 19.04
N ASP A 7 -11.60 15.61 18.21
CA ASP A 7 -11.63 15.29 16.79
C ASP A 7 -10.45 15.90 16.03
N ILE A 8 -9.99 17.10 16.43
CA ILE A 8 -8.80 17.74 15.82
C ILE A 8 -7.54 16.92 16.10
N ASN A 9 -7.32 16.48 17.34
CA ASN A 9 -6.13 15.68 17.69
C ASN A 9 -6.11 14.31 17.02
N PHE A 10 -7.27 13.66 16.88
CA PHE A 10 -7.36 12.39 16.14
C PHE A 10 -7.08 12.59 14.65
N THR A 11 -7.68 13.63 14.06
CA THR A 11 -7.53 13.93 12.62
C THR A 11 -6.09 14.28 12.27
N ASP A 12 -5.41 15.09 13.10
CA ASP A 12 -4.00 15.46 12.86
C ASP A 12 -3.06 14.27 13.04
N ALA A 13 -3.27 13.44 14.07
CA ALA A 13 -2.49 12.21 14.25
C ALA A 13 -2.72 11.22 13.09
N TYR A 14 -3.95 11.12 12.60
CA TYR A 14 -4.29 10.30 11.45
C TYR A 14 -3.65 10.82 10.16
N LYS A 15 -3.63 12.14 9.93
CA LYS A 15 -2.95 12.76 8.79
C LYS A 15 -1.45 12.48 8.78
N GLN A 16 -0.77 12.70 9.91
CA GLN A 16 0.67 12.42 10.02
C GLN A 16 0.99 10.94 9.81
N TRP A 17 0.16 10.04 10.37
CA TRP A 17 0.30 8.61 10.11
C TRP A 17 0.04 8.27 8.64
N ALA A 18 -0.98 8.85 8.01
CA ALA A 18 -1.33 8.65 6.61
C ALA A 18 -0.20 9.07 5.67
N GLU A 19 0.44 10.22 5.91
CA GLU A 19 1.60 10.72 5.15
C GLU A 19 2.80 9.76 5.25
N GLN A 20 3.08 9.21 6.43
CA GLN A 20 4.16 8.23 6.62
C GLN A 20 3.86 6.89 5.91
N ILE A 21 2.59 6.49 5.92
CA ILE A 21 2.12 5.25 5.28
C ILE A 21 2.14 5.37 3.76
N GLU A 22 1.83 6.54 3.19
CA GLU A 22 1.83 6.76 1.74
C GLU A 22 3.21 6.42 1.13
N HIS A 23 4.29 6.88 1.76
CA HIS A 23 5.65 6.57 1.30
C HIS A 23 5.96 5.06 1.37
N HIS A 24 5.64 4.41 2.49
CA HIS A 24 5.87 2.97 2.65
C HIS A 24 5.04 2.13 1.66
N GLN A 25 3.79 2.53 1.42
CA GLN A 25 2.91 1.91 0.45
C GLN A 25 3.46 2.02 -0.97
N TYR A 26 3.94 3.20 -1.35
CA TYR A 26 4.59 3.39 -2.64
C TYR A 26 5.82 2.49 -2.82
N GLN A 27 6.64 2.32 -1.78
CA GLN A 27 7.79 1.40 -1.82
C GLN A 27 7.35 -0.06 -2.01
N ILE A 28 6.34 -0.53 -1.27
CA ILE A 28 5.80 -1.89 -1.44
C ILE A 28 5.30 -2.09 -2.89
N PHE A 29 4.62 -1.09 -3.46
CA PHE A 29 4.16 -1.13 -4.85
C PHE A 29 5.31 -1.28 -5.84
N LEU A 30 6.39 -0.52 -5.68
CA LEU A 30 7.56 -0.59 -6.57
C LEU A 30 8.31 -1.92 -6.44
N GLU A 31 8.57 -2.36 -5.20
CA GLU A 31 9.31 -3.60 -4.95
C GLU A 31 8.54 -4.84 -5.42
N THR A 32 7.22 -4.88 -5.21
CA THR A 32 6.38 -5.97 -5.71
C THR A 32 6.39 -6.05 -7.25
N ALA A 33 6.37 -4.92 -7.95
CA ALA A 33 6.49 -4.88 -9.40
C ALA A 33 7.85 -5.42 -9.88
N LYS A 34 8.95 -5.03 -9.22
CA LYS A 34 10.30 -5.54 -9.52
C LYS A 34 10.40 -7.06 -9.33
N ILE A 35 9.84 -7.58 -8.24
CA ILE A 35 9.84 -9.02 -7.95
C ILE A 35 9.03 -9.78 -9.01
N VAL A 36 7.89 -9.26 -9.45
CA VAL A 36 7.11 -9.86 -10.55
C VAL A 36 7.95 -9.97 -11.83
N ASP A 37 8.73 -8.94 -12.17
CA ASP A 37 9.57 -8.96 -13.36
C ASP A 37 10.78 -9.90 -13.23
N LEU A 38 11.35 -10.04 -12.04
CA LEU A 38 12.37 -11.05 -11.75
C LEU A 38 11.81 -12.47 -11.84
N LEU A 39 10.59 -12.70 -11.32
CA LEU A 39 9.93 -14.00 -11.40
C LEU A 39 9.63 -14.42 -12.83
N LYS A 40 9.27 -13.48 -13.72
CA LYS A 40 9.10 -13.78 -15.15
C LYS A 40 10.39 -14.35 -15.77
N LYS A 41 11.55 -13.82 -15.37
CA LYS A 41 12.89 -14.20 -15.87
C LYS A 41 13.48 -15.47 -15.23
N ASN A 42 12.96 -15.91 -14.09
CA ASN A 42 13.46 -17.07 -13.35
C ASN A 42 13.13 -18.39 -14.10
N GLU A 43 13.85 -19.49 -13.86
CA GLU A 43 13.57 -20.81 -14.44
C GLU A 43 12.51 -21.63 -13.66
N ALA A 44 11.92 -21.04 -12.61
CA ALA A 44 10.83 -21.66 -11.85
C ALA A 44 9.69 -22.15 -12.76
N ASN A 45 9.06 -23.27 -12.39
CA ASN A 45 7.96 -23.84 -13.17
C ASN A 45 6.78 -22.86 -13.29
N ALA A 46 6.00 -23.01 -14.37
CA ALA A 46 4.91 -22.08 -14.69
C ALA A 46 3.85 -21.97 -13.59
N LYS A 47 3.55 -23.06 -12.88
CA LYS A 47 2.57 -23.07 -11.77
C LYS A 47 3.04 -22.18 -10.62
N THR A 48 4.26 -22.41 -10.14
CA THR A 48 4.86 -21.62 -9.04
C THR A 48 4.99 -20.14 -9.41
N LYS A 49 5.39 -19.82 -10.65
CA LYS A 49 5.42 -18.43 -11.14
C LYS A 49 4.04 -17.78 -11.09
N ASN A 50 3.00 -18.47 -11.54
CA ASN A 50 1.64 -17.94 -11.56
C ASN A 50 1.10 -17.69 -10.16
N GLU A 51 1.30 -18.64 -9.23
CA GLU A 51 0.91 -18.50 -7.82
C GLU A 51 1.57 -17.27 -7.18
N MET A 52 2.89 -17.09 -7.39
CA MET A 52 3.63 -15.94 -6.87
C MET A 52 3.19 -14.61 -7.49
N ILE A 53 2.94 -14.57 -8.81
CA ILE A 53 2.46 -13.37 -9.50
C ILE A 53 1.08 -12.94 -8.97
N ILE A 54 0.18 -13.89 -8.71
CA ILE A 54 -1.16 -13.60 -8.16
C ILE A 54 -1.03 -12.94 -6.79
N ILE A 55 -0.20 -13.49 -5.90
CA ILE A 55 0.02 -12.95 -4.56
C ILE A 55 0.57 -11.52 -4.63
N LEU A 56 1.60 -11.29 -5.46
CA LEU A 56 2.23 -9.98 -5.61
C LEU A 56 1.28 -8.93 -6.20
N LYS A 57 0.47 -9.30 -7.20
CA LYS A 57 -0.58 -8.42 -7.75
C LYS A 57 -1.67 -8.12 -6.72
N GLY A 58 -2.03 -9.09 -5.88
CA GLY A 58 -2.96 -8.89 -4.77
C GLY A 58 -2.44 -7.87 -3.77
N LEU A 59 -1.18 -8.00 -3.34
CA LEU A 59 -0.53 -7.04 -2.46
C LEU A 59 -0.50 -5.62 -3.07
N GLN A 60 -0.15 -5.53 -4.36
CA GLN A 60 -0.13 -4.28 -5.11
C GLN A 60 -1.52 -3.60 -5.16
N ALA A 61 -2.60 -4.38 -5.31
CA ALA A 61 -3.97 -3.87 -5.31
C ALA A 61 -4.45 -3.41 -3.92
N THR A 62 -4.08 -4.14 -2.87
CA THR A 62 -4.37 -3.77 -1.49
C THR A 62 -3.71 -2.43 -1.15
N VAL A 63 -2.42 -2.27 -1.47
CA VAL A 63 -1.67 -1.04 -1.28
C VAL A 63 -2.35 0.15 -1.95
N LYS A 64 -2.69 0.02 -3.24
CA LYS A 64 -3.44 1.07 -3.99
C LYS A 64 -4.77 1.45 -3.32
N SER A 65 -5.48 0.47 -2.79
CA SER A 65 -6.78 0.70 -2.16
C SER A 65 -6.64 1.49 -0.87
N VAL A 66 -5.62 1.17 -0.06
CA VAL A 66 -5.33 1.93 1.16
C VAL A 66 -4.87 3.35 0.81
N SER A 67 -3.96 3.54 -0.17
CA SER A 67 -3.50 4.88 -0.57
C SER A 67 -4.68 5.76 -1.02
N LYS A 68 -5.64 5.20 -1.77
CA LYS A 68 -6.85 5.91 -2.19
C LYS A 68 -7.75 6.32 -1.04
N VAL A 69 -7.80 5.53 0.04
CA VAL A 69 -8.56 5.90 1.23
C VAL A 69 -7.83 7.01 1.97
N LEU A 70 -6.53 6.86 2.19
CA LEU A 70 -5.70 7.85 2.89
C LEU A 70 -5.70 9.22 2.21
N SER A 71 -5.65 9.27 0.88
CA SER A 71 -5.65 10.54 0.14
C SER A 71 -6.88 11.41 0.42
N LYS A 72 -8.04 10.79 0.71
CA LYS A 72 -9.28 11.51 1.06
C LYS A 72 -9.25 12.20 2.43
N TYR A 73 -8.31 11.81 3.28
CA TYR A 73 -8.14 12.38 4.61
C TYR A 73 -6.96 13.36 4.67
N ILE A 74 -6.09 13.37 3.67
CA ILE A 74 -4.98 14.32 3.54
C ILE A 74 -5.45 15.61 2.83
N GLU A 75 -6.34 15.50 1.83
CA GLU A 75 -7.09 16.63 1.25
C GLU A 75 -8.01 17.33 2.27
#